data_AF-A0A3D8TQJ4-F1
#
_entry.id   AF-A0A3D8TQJ4-F1
#
_cell.length_a   1.000
_cell.length_b   1.000
_cell.length_c   1.000
_cell.angle_alpha   90.00
_cell.angle_beta   90.00
_cell.angle_gamma   90.00
#
_symmetry.space_group_name_H-M   'P 1'
#
loop_
_entity.id
_entity.type
_entity.pdbx_description
1 polymer ?
#
loop_
_entity_poly.entity_id
_entity_poly.type
_entity_poly.pdbx_seq_one_letter_code
_entity_poly.pdbx_strand_id
1 'polypeptide(L)'
;MGQQIKLPSNRLSEHAASIARHAADLKVKTPSYLGYSTGSAQSLQYGLSEIAEGLNGFDSAVRKESENLRNIEKAMVEEEKKLAHFIAQAIKG
;
A
#
# COMPACT_ATOMS: atom_id res chain seq x y z
N MET A 1 -32.40 -10.60 20.44
CA MET A 1 -31.48 -9.47 20.14
C MET A 1 -30.47 -9.98 19.13
N GLY A 2 -30.51 -9.50 17.88
CA GLY A 2 -29.65 -10.00 16.80
C GLY A 2 -28.19 -9.63 17.06
N GLN A 3 -27.30 -10.61 17.02
CA GLN A 3 -25.86 -10.36 17.10
C GLN A 3 -25.46 -9.51 15.89
N GLN A 4 -24.97 -8.31 16.18
CA GLN A 4 -24.45 -7.40 15.18
C GLN A 4 -23.24 -8.09 14.53
N ILE A 5 -23.38 -8.50 13.26
CA ILE A 5 -22.27 -9.08 12.50
C ILE A 5 -21.22 -7.98 12.36
N LYS A 6 -20.19 -8.00 13.21
CA LYS A 6 -19.02 -7.14 13.06
C LYS A 6 -18.15 -7.75 11.96
N LEU A 7 -18.30 -7.22 10.75
CA LEU A 7 -17.49 -7.64 9.60
C LEU A 7 -16.07 -7.07 9.68
N PRO A 8 -15.07 -7.76 9.08
CA PRO A 8 -13.65 -7.50 9.27
C PRO A 8 -13.10 -6.31 8.47
N SER A 9 -13.96 -5.36 8.05
CA SER A 9 -13.64 -4.26 7.15
C SER A 9 -12.40 -3.47 7.58
N ASN A 10 -12.21 -3.24 8.89
CA ASN A 10 -11.07 -2.48 9.44
C ASN A 10 -9.67 -3.12 9.24
N ARG A 11 -9.57 -4.41 8.87
CA ARG A 11 -8.25 -5.09 8.76
C ARG A 11 -7.48 -4.67 7.51
N LEU A 12 -8.15 -4.23 6.45
CA LEU A 12 -7.51 -3.83 5.21
C LEU A 12 -6.83 -2.46 5.33
N SER A 13 -7.45 -1.49 6.02
CA SER A 13 -6.79 -0.20 6.30
C SER A 13 -5.56 -0.35 7.18
N GLU A 14 -5.61 -1.22 8.19
CA GLU A 14 -4.46 -1.49 9.06
C GLU A 14 -3.30 -2.08 8.26
N HIS A 15 -3.59 -3.03 7.38
CA HIS A 15 -2.58 -3.65 6.52
C HIS A 15 -2.01 -2.65 5.49
N ALA A 16 -2.87 -1.84 4.86
CA ALA A 16 -2.46 -0.78 3.95
C ALA A 16 -1.58 0.28 4.64
N ALA A 17 -1.94 0.68 5.86
CA ALA A 17 -1.13 1.62 6.66
C ALA A 17 0.23 1.04 7.04
N SER A 18 0.29 -0.25 7.37
CA SER A 18 1.56 -0.96 7.62
C SER A 18 2.45 -0.96 6.37
N ILE A 19 1.90 -1.38 5.23
CA ILE A 19 2.58 -1.40 3.93
C ILE A 19 3.15 -0.02 3.57
N ALA A 20 2.34 1.04 3.71
CA ALA A 20 2.77 2.40 3.42
C ALA A 20 3.89 2.92 4.34
N ARG A 21 3.92 2.51 5.62
CA ARG A 21 5.01 2.88 6.54
C ARG A 21 6.32 2.20 6.14
N HIS A 22 6.28 0.90 5.87
CA HIS A 22 7.47 0.14 5.50
C HIS A 22 8.01 0.52 4.10
N ALA A 23 7.14 0.99 3.20
CA ALA A 23 7.58 1.54 1.91
C ALA A 23 8.50 2.76 2.05
N ALA A 24 8.21 3.64 3.02
CA ALA A 24 9.03 4.82 3.28
C ALA A 24 10.45 4.47 3.75
N ASP A 25 10.62 3.33 4.43
CA ASP A 25 11.92 2.83 4.91
C ASP A 25 12.79 2.27 3.77
N LEU A 26 12.18 1.86 2.65
CA LEU A 26 12.88 1.36 1.46
C LEU A 26 13.51 2.45 0.61
N LYS A 27 13.32 3.73 0.96
CA LYS A 27 13.84 4.86 0.20
C LYS A 27 15.36 4.99 0.39
N VAL A 28 16.10 4.34 -0.50
CA VAL A 28 17.56 4.44 -0.53
C VAL A 28 17.99 5.79 -1.09
N LYS A 29 18.65 6.61 -0.27
CA LYS A 29 19.37 7.79 -0.73
C LYS A 29 20.78 7.36 -1.12
N THR A 30 21.05 7.22 -2.41
CA THR A 30 22.42 7.01 -2.87
C THR A 30 23.19 8.34 -2.79
N PRO A 31 24.37 8.37 -2.15
CA PRO A 31 25.20 9.57 -2.16
C PRO A 31 25.64 9.91 -3.58
N SER A 32 25.58 11.20 -3.92
CA SER A 32 25.87 11.72 -5.24
C SER A 32 27.34 11.55 -5.61
N TYR A 33 27.56 11.00 -6.82
CA TYR A 33 28.78 11.07 -7.62
C TYR A 33 30.11 10.86 -6.87
N LEU A 34 30.57 9.61 -6.83
CA LEU A 34 31.92 9.30 -6.40
C LEU A 34 32.88 9.54 -7.58
N GLY A 35 33.72 10.58 -7.48
CA GLY A 35 34.69 10.97 -8.52
C GLY A 35 35.88 10.01 -8.63
N TYR A 36 35.66 8.74 -8.98
CA TYR A 36 36.72 7.76 -9.14
C TYR A 36 37.01 7.45 -10.62
N SER A 37 38.29 7.59 -10.99
CA SER A 37 38.87 7.41 -12.32
C SER A 37 39.24 5.94 -12.62
N THR A 38 38.37 4.98 -12.29
CA THR A 38 38.56 3.56 -12.67
C THR A 38 37.25 2.95 -13.18
N GLY A 39 37.31 2.16 -14.25
CA GLY A 39 36.12 1.59 -14.90
C GLY A 39 35.24 0.72 -14.00
N SER A 40 35.79 0.16 -12.92
CA SER A 40 35.06 -0.61 -11.91
C SER A 40 34.24 0.26 -10.95
N ALA A 41 34.65 1.51 -10.69
CA ALA A 41 33.88 2.44 -9.87
C ALA A 41 32.67 2.99 -10.63
N GLN A 42 32.82 3.20 -11.94
CA GLN A 42 31.72 3.59 -12.82
C GLN A 42 30.66 2.48 -12.92
N SER A 43 31.06 1.21 -13.11
CA SER A 43 30.09 0.11 -13.16
C SER A 43 29.33 -0.07 -11.83
N LEU A 44 30.01 0.12 -10.70
CA LEU A 44 29.36 0.10 -9.39
C LEU A 44 28.36 1.25 -9.23
N GLN A 45 28.72 2.45 -9.70
CA GLN A 45 27.82 3.60 -9.70
C GLN A 45 26.59 3.38 -10.57
N TYR A 46 26.75 2.80 -11.77
CA TYR A 46 25.62 2.43 -12.62
C TYR A 46 24.71 1.40 -11.93
N GLY A 47 25.28 0.35 -11.35
CA GLY A 47 24.52 -0.66 -10.60
C GLY A 47 23.76 -0.06 -9.41
N LEU A 48 24.38 0.87 -8.68
CA LEU A 48 23.71 1.58 -7.57
C LEU A 48 22.58 2.49 -8.06
N SER A 49 22.75 3.15 -9.22
CA SER A 49 21.70 3.96 -9.84
C SER A 49 20.51 3.11 -10.28
N GLU A 50 20.75 1.97 -10.94
CA GLU A 50 19.69 1.03 -11.34
C GLU A 50 18.92 0.48 -10.12
N ILE A 51 19.64 0.12 -9.06
CA ILE A 51 19.02 -0.32 -7.80
C ILE A 51 18.17 0.82 -7.20
N ALA A 52 18.69 2.05 -7.18
CA ALA A 52 17.95 3.19 -6.66
C ALA A 52 16.68 3.50 -7.49
N GLU A 53 16.76 3.43 -8.82
CA GLU A 53 15.61 3.57 -9.71
C GLU A 53 14.58 2.45 -9.49
N GLY A 54 15.03 1.20 -9.38
CA GLY A 54 14.17 0.05 -9.08
C GLY A 54 13.45 0.19 -7.73
N LEU A 55 14.15 0.65 -6.69
CA LEU A 55 13.57 0.88 -5.36
C LEU A 55 12.56 2.04 -5.37
N ASN A 56 12.83 3.11 -6.12
CA ASN A 56 11.86 4.19 -6.32
C ASN A 56 10.60 3.71 -7.07
N GLY A 57 10.78 2.86 -8.08
CA GLY A 57 9.66 2.21 -8.78
C GLY A 57 8.83 1.34 -7.84
N PHE A 58 9.49 0.58 -6.96
CA PHE A 58 8.84 -0.24 -5.95
C PHE A 58 8.02 0.59 -4.94
N ASP A 59 8.57 1.68 -4.40
CA ASP A 59 7.84 2.60 -3.49
C ASP A 59 6.54 3.11 -4.14
N SER A 60 6.61 3.50 -5.42
CA SER A 60 5.44 3.98 -6.16
C SER A 60 4.35 2.91 -6.31
N ALA A 61 4.74 1.66 -6.59
CA ALA A 61 3.83 0.54 -6.74
C ALA A 61 3.16 0.17 -5.41
N VAL A 62 3.94 0.17 -4.32
CA VAL A 62 3.46 -0.13 -2.97
C VAL A 62 2.47 0.93 -2.48
N ARG A 63 2.75 2.21 -2.73
CA ARG A 63 1.81 3.31 -2.42
C ARG A 63 0.50 3.16 -3.16
N LYS A 64 0.55 2.87 -4.47
CA LYS A 64 -0.63 2.65 -5.29
C LYS A 64 -1.46 1.47 -4.78
N GLU A 65 -0.81 0.38 -4.39
CA GLU A 65 -1.51 -0.79 -3.85
C GLU A 65 -2.15 -0.50 -2.48
N SER A 66 -1.49 0.28 -1.62
CA SER A 66 -2.10 0.76 -0.37
C SER A 66 -3.35 1.60 -0.62
N GLU A 67 -3.39 2.41 -1.67
CA GLU A 67 -4.59 3.19 -2.03
C GLU A 67 -5.70 2.30 -2.58
N ASN A 68 -5.35 1.31 -3.41
CA ASN A 68 -6.30 0.32 -3.92
C ASN A 68 -6.99 -0.43 -2.77
N LEU A 69 -6.22 -0.90 -1.79
CA LEU A 69 -6.77 -1.61 -0.62
C LEU A 69 -7.76 -0.74 0.17
N ARG A 70 -7.48 0.56 0.34
CA ARG A 70 -8.41 1.51 0.98
C ARG A 70 -9.68 1.72 0.16
N ASN A 71 -9.59 1.75 -1.16
CA ASN A 71 -10.76 1.89 -2.02
C ASN A 71 -11.65 0.64 -1.98
N ILE A 72 -11.05 -0.55 -1.97
CA ILE A 72 -11.76 -1.82 -1.79
C ILE A 72 -12.47 -1.83 -0.44
N GLU A 73 -11.81 -1.42 0.64
CA GLU A 73 -12.42 -1.35 1.98
C GLU A 73 -13.63 -0.41 2.00
N LYS A 74 -13.52 0.78 1.39
CA LYS A 74 -14.67 1.70 1.27
C LYS A 74 -15.85 1.06 0.54
N ALA A 75 -15.58 0.39 -0.58
CA ALA A 75 -16.61 -0.30 -1.34
C ALA A 75 -17.27 -1.43 -0.52
N MET A 76 -16.48 -2.20 0.24
CA MET A 76 -17.02 -3.22 1.15
C MET A 76 -17.92 -2.59 2.22
N VAL A 77 -17.52 -1.48 2.85
CA VAL A 77 -18.34 -0.80 3.86
C VAL A 77 -19.66 -0.27 3.26
N GLU A 78 -19.65 0.22 2.02
CA GLU A 78 -20.88 0.64 1.34
C GLU A 78 -21.83 -0.52 1.07
N GLU A 79 -21.30 -1.63 0.55
CA GLU A 79 -22.10 -2.84 0.32
C GLU A 79 -22.62 -3.44 1.64
N GLU A 80 -21.84 -3.40 2.71
CA GLU A 80 -22.28 -3.80 4.05
C GLU A 80 -23.47 -2.97 4.53
N LYS A 81 -23.43 -1.64 4.33
CA LYS A 81 -24.54 -0.75 4.69
C LYS A 81 -25.80 -1.04 3.87
N LYS A 82 -25.66 -1.27 2.56
CA LYS A 82 -26.78 -1.65 1.70
C LYS A 82 -27.40 -2.96 2.15
N LEU A 83 -26.59 -3.97 2.43
CA LEU A 83 -27.06 -5.27 2.92
C LEU A 83 -27.79 -5.14 4.26
N ALA A 84 -27.22 -4.40 5.22
CA ALA A 84 -27.84 -4.14 6.51
C ALA A 84 -29.19 -3.42 6.36
N HIS A 85 -29.29 -2.46 5.42
CA HIS A 85 -30.53 -1.76 5.12
C HIS A 85 -31.61 -2.70 4.54
N PHE A 86 -31.24 -3.55 3.57
CA PHE A 86 -32.14 -4.55 3.00
C PHE A 86 -32.67 -5.52 4.05
N ILE A 87 -31.78 -6.05 4.90
CA ILE A 87 -32.17 -6.94 6.00
C ILE A 87 -33.11 -6.22 6.97
N ALA A 88 -32.82 -4.98 7.34
CA ALA A 88 -33.67 -4.20 8.24
C ALA A 88 -35.07 -3.93 7.67
N GLN A 89 -35.19 -3.74 6.35
CA GLN A 89 -36.49 -3.64 5.68
C GLN A 89 -37.22 -4.98 5.65
N ALA A 90 -36.53 -6.07 5.32
CA ALA A 90 -37.11 -7.41 5.24
C ALA A 90 -37.64 -7.94 6.58
N ILE A 91 -37.04 -7.53 7.70
CA ILE A 91 -37.48 -7.93 9.06
C ILE A 91 -38.64 -7.05 9.58
N LYS A 92 -38.82 -5.84 9.04
CA LYS A 92 -39.92 -4.94 9.42
C LYS A 92 -41.20 -5.13 8.59
N GLY A 93 -41.11 -5.86 7.48
CA GLY A 93 -42.25 -6.26 6.65
C GLY A 93 -42.98 -7.48 7.18
#